data_AF-A0A9C9FZ48-F1
#
_entry.id   AF-A0A9C9FZ48-F1
#
_cell.length_a   1.000
_cell.length_b   1.000
_cell.length_c   1.000
_cell.angle_alpha   90.00
_cell.angle_beta   90.00
_cell.angle_gamma   90.00
#
_symmetry.space_group_name_H-M   'P 1'
#
loop_
_entity.id
_entity.type
_entity.pdbx_description
1 polymer ?
#
loop_
_entity_poly.entity_id
_entity_poly.type
_entity_poly.pdbx_seq_one_letter_code
_entity_poly.pdbx_strand_id
1 'polypeptide(L)'
;INEGAGQHFEPRMVRLFNQILPMVQDIGRQYSDACEPPTSPGIRIASERVAFNGDYLTGNEVIDNQHRKIFDIINNTHNAIIDGDIYLCEKLFYSFNKTVAEHLQSEERILTKSQYPHLAEHCVFHRELLARTENIAGKCKDMQDKAGLLKCFDELIQFFINDVMRDDLDFKLHLQETGFANK
;
A
#
# COMPACT_ATOMS: atom_id res chain seq x y z
N ILE A 1 22.81 -16.75 30.93
CA ILE A 1 21.76 -17.58 30.29
C ILE A 1 20.69 -16.58 29.84
N ASN A 2 20.72 -16.20 28.57
CA ASN A 2 19.75 -15.29 27.97
C ASN A 2 18.51 -16.11 27.64
N GLU A 3 17.46 -16.02 28.46
CA GLU A 3 16.17 -16.64 28.20
C GLU A 3 15.17 -15.54 27.85
N GLY A 4 14.61 -15.62 26.64
CA GLY A 4 13.35 -14.92 26.31
C GLY A 4 13.36 -13.92 25.15
N ALA A 5 14.48 -13.69 24.46
CA ALA A 5 14.45 -12.88 23.24
C ALA A 5 13.92 -13.73 22.06
N GLY A 6 12.63 -13.60 21.73
CA GLY A 6 12.15 -13.91 20.37
C GLY A 6 10.95 -14.82 20.16
N GLN A 7 10.02 -15.01 21.11
CA GLN A 7 8.84 -15.87 20.85
C GLN A 7 7.46 -15.26 21.07
N HIS A 8 7.36 -14.05 21.62
CA HIS A 8 6.08 -13.34 21.69
C HIS A 8 6.22 -11.87 21.33
N PHE A 9 5.53 -11.47 20.27
CA PHE A 9 5.33 -10.09 19.90
C PHE A 9 4.28 -9.44 20.82
N GLU A 10 4.46 -8.16 21.11
CA GLU A 10 3.64 -7.41 22.07
C GLU A 10 2.18 -7.29 21.55
N PRO A 11 1.14 -7.65 22.33
CA PRO A 11 -0.27 -7.61 21.92
C PRO A 11 -0.78 -6.24 21.46
N ARG A 12 0.00 -5.17 21.66
CA ARG A 12 -0.28 -3.83 21.11
C ARG A 12 -0.08 -3.76 19.60
N MET A 13 0.87 -4.50 19.02
CA MET A 13 1.10 -4.55 17.56
C MET A 13 -0.05 -5.22 16.81
N VAL A 14 -0.61 -6.28 17.39
CA VAL A 14 -1.86 -6.91 16.94
C VAL A 14 -3.03 -5.91 16.95
N ARG A 15 -3.11 -5.05 17.98
CA ARG A 15 -4.14 -4.02 18.10
C ARG A 15 -3.95 -2.86 17.13
N LEU A 16 -2.75 -2.66 16.62
CA LEU A 16 -2.46 -1.61 15.66
C LEU A 16 -3.06 -1.86 14.29
N PHE A 17 -2.96 -3.10 13.81
CA PHE A 17 -3.68 -3.51 12.62
C PHE A 17 -5.21 -3.43 12.80
N ASN A 18 -5.72 -3.52 14.04
CA ASN A 18 -7.13 -3.30 14.33
C ASN A 18 -7.58 -1.82 14.19
N GLN A 19 -6.66 -0.85 14.29
CA GLN A 19 -6.96 0.57 14.04
C GLN A 19 -6.93 0.95 12.55
N ILE A 20 -6.42 0.06 11.69
CA ILE A 20 -6.44 0.22 10.23
C ILE A 20 -7.86 -0.03 9.70
N LEU A 21 -8.58 -1.00 10.26
CA LEU A 21 -9.92 -1.39 9.77
C LEU A 21 -10.93 -0.24 9.73
N PRO A 22 -11.11 0.59 10.78
CA PRO A 22 -12.12 1.63 10.74
C PRO A 22 -11.91 2.64 9.61
N MET A 23 -10.66 2.89 9.20
CA MET A 23 -10.31 3.85 8.16
C MET A 23 -10.47 3.28 6.76
N VAL A 24 -10.05 2.03 6.52
CA VAL A 24 -10.29 1.36 5.24
C VAL A 24 -11.79 1.10 5.05
N GLN A 25 -12.51 0.80 6.14
CA GLN A 25 -13.97 0.70 6.16
C GLN A 25 -14.65 2.06 5.93
N ASP A 26 -14.03 3.18 6.28
CA ASP A 26 -14.59 4.52 6.05
C ASP A 26 -14.43 4.98 4.59
N ILE A 27 -13.32 4.59 3.95
CA ILE A 27 -13.11 4.80 2.51
C ILE A 27 -14.00 3.84 1.72
N GLY A 28 -14.09 2.57 2.13
CA GLY A 28 -15.02 1.58 1.58
C GLY A 28 -16.49 1.94 1.77
N ARG A 29 -16.87 2.61 2.87
CA ARG A 29 -18.24 3.09 3.10
C ARG A 29 -18.71 4.15 2.10
N GLN A 30 -17.78 4.87 1.44
CA GLN A 30 -18.15 5.87 0.43
C GLN A 30 -18.52 5.24 -0.92
N TYR A 31 -18.24 3.95 -1.14
CA TYR A 31 -18.38 3.33 -2.45
C TYR A 31 -18.79 1.84 -2.32
N SER A 32 -20.03 1.52 -2.71
CA SER A 32 -20.60 0.17 -2.58
C SER A 32 -20.39 -0.73 -3.80
N ASP A 33 -20.31 -2.02 -3.49
CA ASP A 33 -20.47 -3.24 -4.30
C ASP A 33 -19.29 -3.78 -5.13
N ALA A 34 -19.26 -5.12 -5.14
CA ALA A 34 -18.11 -6.03 -5.10
C ALA A 34 -17.65 -6.60 -6.45
N CYS A 35 -16.36 -6.96 -6.53
CA CYS A 35 -15.81 -8.00 -7.41
C CYS A 35 -14.53 -8.61 -6.80
N GLU A 36 -14.20 -9.85 -7.18
CA GLU A 36 -13.10 -10.64 -6.58
C GLU A 36 -11.73 -10.30 -7.19
N PRO A 37 -10.64 -10.28 -6.38
CA PRO A 37 -9.34 -9.80 -6.84
C PRO A 37 -8.53 -10.83 -7.65
N PRO A 38 -7.76 -10.41 -8.67
CA PRO A 38 -6.82 -11.27 -9.37
C PRO A 38 -5.56 -11.56 -8.54
N THR A 39 -4.96 -12.73 -8.75
CA THR A 39 -3.73 -13.18 -8.08
C THR A 39 -2.50 -13.02 -8.98
N SER A 40 -1.69 -11.98 -8.71
CA SER A 40 -0.42 -11.74 -9.43
C SER A 40 0.75 -12.60 -8.87
N PRO A 41 1.71 -13.05 -9.70
CA PRO A 41 2.85 -13.86 -9.26
C PRO A 41 3.84 -13.02 -8.43
N GLY A 42 4.13 -13.48 -7.21
CA GLY A 42 4.88 -12.70 -6.22
C GLY A 42 6.37 -12.48 -6.55
N ILE A 43 6.82 -11.23 -6.45
CA ILE A 43 8.21 -10.88 -6.20
C ILE A 43 8.52 -11.30 -4.76
N ARG A 44 9.66 -11.97 -4.53
CA ARG A 44 10.13 -12.26 -3.18
C ARG A 44 10.81 -11.02 -2.63
N ILE A 45 10.12 -10.24 -1.79
CA ILE A 45 10.78 -9.23 -0.95
C ILE A 45 11.42 -9.98 0.22
N ALA A 46 12.54 -10.64 -0.06
CA ALA A 46 13.34 -11.21 1.01
C ALA A 46 14.26 -10.09 1.52
N SER A 47 14.02 -9.62 2.74
CA SER A 47 15.06 -9.02 3.61
C SER A 47 15.77 -7.74 3.14
N GLU A 48 15.40 -7.13 2.01
CA GLU A 48 16.16 -6.03 1.41
C GLU A 48 15.27 -4.82 1.11
N ARG A 49 15.90 -3.65 1.20
CA ARG A 49 15.30 -2.35 0.89
C ARG A 49 14.69 -2.38 -0.51
N VAL A 50 13.43 -2.02 -0.63
CA VAL A 50 12.76 -1.87 -1.91
C VAL A 50 13.23 -0.55 -2.54
N ALA A 51 13.89 -0.64 -3.69
CA ALA A 51 14.41 0.54 -4.39
C ALA A 51 13.34 1.15 -5.31
N PHE A 52 13.08 2.44 -5.13
CA PHE A 52 12.30 3.21 -6.10
C PHE A 52 13.14 3.44 -7.36
N ASN A 53 12.57 3.19 -8.54
CA ASN A 53 13.24 3.38 -9.84
C ASN A 53 12.28 4.05 -10.85
N GLY A 54 12.76 4.25 -12.08
CA GLY A 54 12.00 4.95 -13.13
C GLY A 54 10.78 4.19 -13.65
N ASP A 55 10.67 2.88 -13.38
CA ASP A 55 9.56 2.06 -13.85
C ASP A 55 8.25 2.38 -13.12
N TYR A 56 8.31 3.12 -12.01
CA TYR A 56 7.16 3.58 -11.23
C TYR A 56 6.82 5.06 -11.47
N LEU A 57 7.37 5.67 -12.53
CA LEU A 57 7.10 7.07 -12.87
C LEU A 57 6.00 7.19 -13.91
N THR A 58 4.92 7.86 -13.53
CA THR A 58 3.82 8.30 -14.39
C THR A 58 4.16 9.61 -15.12
N GLY A 59 5.17 10.35 -14.64
CA GLY A 59 5.53 11.67 -15.14
C GLY A 59 4.64 12.80 -14.59
N ASN A 60 3.62 12.48 -13.80
CA ASN A 60 2.86 13.45 -13.01
C ASN A 60 3.54 13.63 -11.66
N GLU A 61 3.96 14.87 -11.34
CA GLU A 61 4.73 15.15 -10.12
C GLU A 61 4.00 14.80 -8.83
N VAL A 62 2.67 14.93 -8.78
CA VAL A 62 1.89 14.62 -7.57
C VAL A 62 1.91 13.12 -7.31
N ILE A 63 1.60 12.33 -8.34
CA ILE A 63 1.56 10.86 -8.27
C ILE A 63 2.96 10.32 -7.98
N ASP A 64 3.98 10.77 -8.72
CA ASP A 64 5.35 10.28 -8.57
C ASP A 64 5.94 10.60 -7.18
N ASN A 65 5.58 11.74 -6.58
CA ASN A 65 5.99 12.08 -5.21
C ASN A 65 5.27 11.21 -4.17
N GLN A 66 4.01 10.86 -4.40
CA GLN A 66 3.28 9.92 -3.56
C GLN A 66 3.90 8.52 -3.66
N HIS A 67 4.29 8.06 -4.84
CA HIS A 67 4.99 6.78 -5.00
C HIS A 67 6.29 6.75 -4.19
N ARG A 68 7.14 7.78 -4.33
CA ARG A 68 8.39 7.88 -3.55
C ARG A 68 8.14 7.80 -2.05
N LYS A 69 7.14 8.56 -1.56
CA LYS A 69 6.78 8.56 -0.13
C LYS A 69 6.31 7.18 0.34
N ILE A 70 5.57 6.44 -0.49
CA ILE A 70 5.13 5.08 -0.18
C ILE A 70 6.34 4.14 -0.06
N PHE A 71 7.29 4.19 -1.00
CA PHE A 71 8.55 3.41 -0.91
C PHE A 71 9.37 3.75 0.34
N ASP A 72 9.44 5.03 0.73
CA ASP A 72 10.14 5.43 1.95
C ASP A 72 9.46 4.88 3.19
N ILE A 73 8.13 4.94 3.27
CA ILE A 73 7.35 4.35 4.37
C ILE A 73 7.56 2.84 4.43
N ILE A 74 7.56 2.16 3.28
CA ILE A 74 7.80 0.72 3.17
C ILE A 74 9.15 0.36 3.80
N ASN A 75 10.22 1.02 3.37
CA ASN A 75 11.58 0.77 3.84
C ASN A 75 11.74 1.08 5.33
N ASN A 76 11.15 2.18 5.81
CA ASN A 76 11.20 2.54 7.22
C ASN A 76 10.42 1.53 8.08
N THR A 77 9.32 0.99 7.57
CA THR A 77 8.50 0.01 8.31
C THR A 77 9.24 -1.32 8.41
N HIS A 78 9.89 -1.75 7.33
CA HIS A 78 10.76 -2.93 7.35
C HIS A 78 11.84 -2.82 8.42
N ASN A 79 12.55 -1.68 8.49
CA ASN A 79 13.58 -1.45 9.51
C ASN A 79 12.97 -1.44 10.93
N ALA A 80 11.84 -0.78 11.13
CA ALA A 80 11.16 -0.75 12.43
C ALA A 80 10.75 -2.17 12.89
N ILE A 81 10.30 -3.04 11.98
CA ILE A 81 9.99 -4.44 12.29
C ILE A 81 11.27 -5.21 12.63
N ILE A 82 12.38 -4.97 11.92
CA ILE A 82 13.67 -5.60 12.22
C ILE A 82 14.16 -5.21 13.62
N ASP A 83 14.09 -3.92 13.95
CA ASP A 83 14.55 -3.36 15.21
C ASP A 83 13.60 -3.66 16.38
N GLY A 84 12.39 -4.15 16.08
CA GLY A 84 11.36 -4.38 17.09
C GLY A 84 10.78 -3.09 17.67
N ASP A 85 10.90 -1.96 16.96
CA ASP A 85 10.33 -0.68 17.36
C ASP A 85 8.84 -0.62 17.01
N ILE A 86 8.05 -1.05 17.99
CA ILE A 86 6.60 -1.16 17.92
C ILE A 86 5.91 0.20 17.72
N TYR A 87 6.40 1.23 18.40
CA TYR A 87 5.81 2.56 18.31
C TYR A 87 6.08 3.20 16.94
N LEU A 88 7.27 2.96 16.39
CA LEU A 88 7.58 3.41 15.04
C LEU A 88 6.77 2.62 13.99
N CYS A 89 6.63 1.30 14.16
CA CYS A 89 5.76 0.50 13.29
C CYS A 89 4.33 1.05 13.27
N GLU A 90 3.75 1.36 14.44
CA GLU A 90 2.42 1.95 14.57
C GLU A 90 2.24 3.19 13.70
N LYS A 91 3.16 4.14 13.91
CA LYS A 91 3.15 5.43 13.24
C LYS A 91 3.33 5.28 11.73
N LEU A 92 4.19 4.37 11.29
CA LEU A 92 4.46 4.12 9.89
C LEU A 92 3.31 3.41 9.18
N PHE A 93 2.66 2.44 9.82
CA PHE A 93 1.43 1.83 9.29
C PHE A 93 0.31 2.85 9.13
N TYR A 94 0.10 3.73 10.11
CA TYR A 94 -0.86 4.83 9.98
C TYR A 94 -0.49 5.75 8.81
N SER A 95 0.78 6.12 8.70
CA SER A 95 1.28 6.96 7.59
C SER A 95 1.13 6.29 6.23
N PHE A 96 1.34 4.97 6.14
CA PHE A 96 1.17 4.19 4.93
C PHE A 96 -0.27 4.27 4.44
N ASN A 97 -1.23 3.89 5.29
CA ASN A 97 -2.65 3.90 4.94
C ASN A 97 -3.13 5.29 4.51
N LYS A 98 -2.74 6.32 5.27
CA LYS A 98 -3.09 7.70 4.91
C LYS A 98 -2.50 8.09 3.55
N THR A 99 -1.24 7.75 3.28
CA THR A 99 -0.57 8.11 2.02
C THR A 99 -1.18 7.36 0.83
N VAL A 100 -1.53 6.08 1.00
CA VAL A 100 -2.24 5.29 -0.02
C VAL A 100 -3.61 5.90 -0.33
N ALA A 101 -4.42 6.20 0.68
CA ALA A 101 -5.73 6.82 0.48
C ALA A 101 -5.63 8.18 -0.22
N GLU A 102 -4.66 9.00 0.17
CA GLU A 102 -4.37 10.28 -0.48
C GLU A 102 -3.94 10.11 -1.95
N HIS A 103 -3.17 9.06 -2.25
CA HIS A 103 -2.70 8.74 -3.59
C HIS A 103 -3.84 8.37 -4.52
N LEU A 104 -4.63 7.34 -4.18
CA LEU A 104 -5.79 6.90 -4.98
C LEU A 104 -6.76 8.07 -5.25
N GLN A 105 -7.04 8.89 -4.23
CA GLN A 105 -7.91 10.05 -4.39
C GLN A 105 -7.30 11.15 -5.29
N SER A 106 -5.99 11.39 -5.19
CA SER A 106 -5.30 12.41 -6.00
C SER A 106 -5.28 12.00 -7.46
N GLU A 107 -5.01 10.73 -7.71
CA GLU A 107 -5.00 10.09 -9.00
C GLU A 107 -6.37 10.14 -9.68
N GLU A 108 -7.44 9.68 -9.03
CA GLU A 108 -8.80 9.75 -9.59
C GLU A 108 -9.21 11.19 -9.93
N ARG A 109 -8.81 12.17 -9.09
CA ARG A 109 -9.02 13.60 -9.38
C ARG A 109 -8.25 14.07 -10.60
N ILE A 110 -7.02 13.60 -10.79
CA ILE A 110 -6.19 13.92 -11.95
C ILE A 110 -6.80 13.28 -13.20
N LEU A 111 -7.17 12.00 -13.15
CA LEU A 111 -7.79 11.26 -14.26
C LEU A 111 -9.15 11.83 -14.66
N THR A 112 -9.95 12.30 -13.69
CA THR A 112 -11.19 13.04 -13.97
C THR A 112 -10.91 14.33 -14.74
N LYS A 113 -9.92 15.11 -14.31
CA LYS A 113 -9.57 16.39 -14.94
C LYS A 113 -8.94 16.22 -16.31
N SER A 114 -8.15 15.17 -16.51
CA SER A 114 -7.54 14.83 -17.79
C SER A 114 -8.52 14.11 -18.73
N GLN A 115 -9.74 13.79 -18.27
CA GLN A 115 -10.75 13.06 -19.04
C GLN A 115 -10.26 11.67 -19.50
N TYR A 116 -9.65 10.92 -18.58
CA TYR A 116 -9.18 9.57 -18.86
C TYR A 116 -10.35 8.65 -19.26
N PRO A 117 -10.33 8.02 -20.45
CA PRO A 117 -11.46 7.24 -20.96
C PRO A 117 -11.86 6.05 -20.08
N HIS A 118 -10.89 5.45 -19.38
CA HIS A 118 -11.08 4.25 -18.56
C HIS A 118 -11.22 4.53 -17.06
N LEU A 119 -11.49 5.79 -16.68
CA LEU A 119 -11.62 6.20 -15.27
C LEU A 119 -12.59 5.31 -14.47
N ALA A 120 -13.72 4.94 -15.04
CA ALA A 120 -14.72 4.13 -14.34
C ALA A 120 -14.18 2.74 -13.99
N GLU A 121 -13.46 2.09 -14.91
CA GLU A 121 -12.85 0.77 -14.73
C GLU A 121 -11.72 0.84 -13.69
N HIS A 122 -10.89 1.87 -13.78
CA HIS A 122 -9.81 2.13 -12.83
C HIS A 122 -10.32 2.41 -11.40
N CYS A 123 -11.39 3.21 -11.24
CA CYS A 123 -12.05 3.39 -9.94
C CYS A 123 -12.62 2.06 -9.40
N VAL A 124 -13.12 1.16 -10.26
CA VAL A 124 -13.56 -0.17 -9.81
C VAL A 124 -12.38 -0.97 -9.26
N PHE A 125 -11.26 -0.96 -9.97
CA PHE A 125 -10.05 -1.64 -9.55
C PHE A 125 -9.55 -1.11 -8.19
N HIS A 126 -9.50 0.20 -7.98
CA HIS A 126 -9.18 0.80 -6.68
C HIS A 126 -10.07 0.32 -5.54
N ARG A 127 -11.37 0.08 -5.78
CA ARG A 127 -12.28 -0.48 -4.76
C ARG A 127 -11.88 -1.90 -4.34
N GLU A 128 -11.60 -2.75 -5.32
CA GLU A 128 -11.15 -4.13 -5.07
C GLU A 128 -9.81 -4.13 -4.31
N LEU A 129 -8.98 -3.15 -4.63
CA LEU A 129 -7.65 -3.00 -4.07
C LEU A 129 -7.71 -2.64 -2.57
N LEU A 130 -8.58 -1.70 -2.21
CA LEU A 130 -8.84 -1.35 -0.82
C LEU A 130 -9.41 -2.54 -0.03
N ALA A 131 -10.36 -3.28 -0.60
CA ALA A 131 -10.94 -4.47 0.04
C ALA A 131 -9.89 -5.58 0.27
N ARG A 132 -8.98 -5.79 -0.69
CA ARG A 132 -7.87 -6.75 -0.53
C ARG A 132 -6.88 -6.31 0.54
N THR A 133 -6.63 -5.00 0.66
CA THR A 133 -5.83 -4.43 1.76
C THR A 133 -6.45 -4.73 3.12
N GLU A 134 -7.78 -4.62 3.26
CA GLU A 134 -8.47 -5.00 4.51
C GLU A 134 -8.30 -6.48 4.85
N ASN A 135 -8.40 -7.35 3.85
CA ASN A 135 -8.26 -8.78 4.04
C ASN A 135 -6.84 -9.15 4.51
N ILE A 136 -5.82 -8.57 3.86
CA ILE A 136 -4.41 -8.74 4.25
C ILE A 136 -4.23 -8.21 5.67
N ALA A 137 -4.66 -6.98 5.97
CA ALA A 137 -4.58 -6.39 7.31
C ALA A 137 -5.31 -7.23 8.37
N GLY A 138 -6.44 -7.86 8.01
CA GLY A 138 -7.19 -8.79 8.84
C GLY A 138 -6.37 -10.03 9.23
N LYS A 139 -5.72 -10.68 8.25
CA LYS A 139 -4.85 -11.85 8.48
C LYS A 139 -3.64 -11.53 9.36
N CYS A 140 -3.16 -10.29 9.29
CA CYS A 140 -2.02 -9.83 10.09
C CYS A 140 -2.31 -9.68 11.59
N LYS A 141 -3.60 -9.59 11.97
CA LYS A 141 -4.02 -9.38 13.36
C LYS A 141 -3.62 -10.52 14.29
N ASP A 142 -3.50 -11.74 13.79
CA ASP A 142 -3.24 -12.89 14.64
C ASP A 142 -1.75 -13.25 14.73
N MET A 143 -0.86 -12.42 14.15
CA MET A 143 0.57 -12.71 14.13
C MET A 143 1.21 -12.43 15.49
N GLN A 144 1.73 -13.48 16.11
CA GLN A 144 2.34 -13.44 17.45
C GLN A 144 3.86 -13.40 17.43
N ASP A 145 4.48 -13.42 16.25
CA ASP A 145 5.94 -13.40 16.10
C ASP A 145 6.39 -12.51 14.94
N LYS A 146 7.70 -12.19 14.96
CA LYS A 146 8.35 -11.31 13.98
C LYS A 146 8.29 -11.87 12.55
N ALA A 147 8.34 -13.19 12.39
CA ALA A 147 8.37 -13.82 11.08
C ALA A 147 7.00 -13.72 10.39
N GLY A 148 5.92 -13.93 11.14
CA GLY A 148 4.54 -13.74 10.69
C GLY A 148 4.26 -12.29 10.30
N LEU A 149 4.75 -11.33 11.11
CA LEU A 149 4.59 -9.91 10.81
C LEU A 149 5.32 -9.49 9.53
N LEU A 150 6.59 -9.92 9.35
CA LEU A 150 7.33 -9.66 8.12
C LEU A 150 6.63 -10.26 6.90
N LYS A 151 6.17 -11.52 6.99
CA LYS A 151 5.45 -12.16 5.89
C LYS A 151 4.15 -11.43 5.51
N CYS A 152 3.39 -10.99 6.50
CA CYS A 152 2.20 -10.17 6.29
C CYS A 152 2.56 -8.85 5.58
N PHE A 153 3.62 -8.19 6.06
CA PHE A 153 4.07 -6.91 5.51
C PHE A 153 4.56 -7.07 4.07
N ASP A 154 5.29 -8.15 3.77
CA ASP A 154 5.74 -8.49 2.42
C ASP A 154 4.56 -8.72 1.47
N GLU A 155 3.51 -9.42 1.91
CA GLU A 155 2.28 -9.63 1.12
C GLU A 155 1.60 -8.30 0.79
N LEU A 156 1.52 -7.38 1.76
CA LEU A 156 0.96 -6.03 1.56
C LEU A 156 1.78 -5.20 0.56
N ILE A 157 3.11 -5.20 0.69
CA ILE A 157 3.99 -4.45 -0.23
C ILE A 157 3.88 -5.02 -1.65
N GLN A 158 3.92 -6.36 -1.76
CA GLN A 158 3.83 -7.04 -3.05
C GLN A 158 2.58 -6.66 -3.81
N PHE A 159 1.46 -6.69 -3.11
CA PHE A 159 0.20 -6.23 -3.61
C PHE A 159 0.27 -4.76 -4.06
N PHE A 160 0.78 -3.86 -3.21
CA PHE A 160 0.83 -2.44 -3.55
C PHE A 160 1.70 -2.13 -4.78
N ILE A 161 2.90 -2.71 -4.86
CA ILE A 161 3.84 -2.44 -5.96
C ILE A 161 3.37 -3.07 -7.27
N ASN A 162 2.81 -4.29 -7.23
CA ASN A 162 2.45 -5.00 -8.45
C ASN A 162 1.06 -4.63 -8.96
N ASP A 163 0.13 -4.35 -8.06
CA ASP A 163 -1.26 -4.16 -8.44
C ASP A 163 -1.61 -2.66 -8.48
N VAL A 164 -1.14 -1.81 -7.56
CA VAL A 164 -1.40 -0.34 -7.65
C VAL A 164 -0.45 0.30 -8.65
N MET A 165 0.83 0.39 -8.30
CA MET A 165 1.74 1.27 -9.04
C MET A 165 2.00 0.87 -10.49
N ARG A 166 1.71 -0.39 -10.86
CA ARG A 166 1.75 -0.81 -12.26
C ARG A 166 0.50 -0.41 -13.03
N ASP A 167 -0.67 -0.45 -12.40
CA ASP A 167 -1.92 0.04 -12.98
C ASP A 167 -1.80 1.55 -13.28
N ASP A 168 -1.10 2.28 -12.41
CA ASP A 168 -0.86 3.72 -12.60
C ASP A 168 -0.08 4.07 -13.88
N LEU A 169 0.61 3.09 -14.48
CA LEU A 169 1.34 3.29 -15.73
C LEU A 169 0.40 3.28 -16.94
N ASP A 170 -0.79 2.71 -16.83
CA ASP A 170 -1.73 2.57 -17.96
C ASP A 170 -2.27 3.91 -18.45
N PHE A 171 -2.35 4.91 -17.57
CA PHE A 171 -2.73 6.28 -17.94
C PHE A 171 -1.53 7.20 -18.19
N LYS A 172 -0.29 6.72 -18.08
CA LYS A 172 0.91 7.55 -18.28
C LYS A 172 0.88 8.32 -19.59
N LEU A 173 0.67 7.61 -20.71
CA LEU A 173 0.62 8.23 -22.04
C LEU A 173 -0.52 9.25 -22.14
N HIS A 174 -1.69 8.93 -21.59
CA HIS A 174 -2.82 9.85 -21.55
C HIS A 174 -2.50 11.13 -20.79
N LEU A 175 -1.84 11.05 -19.64
CA LEU A 175 -1.42 12.24 -18.88
C LEU A 175 -0.40 13.08 -19.66
N GLN A 176 0.50 12.45 -20.42
CA GLN A 176 1.46 13.16 -21.26
C GLN A 176 0.78 13.88 -22.44
N GLU A 177 -0.18 13.23 -23.09
CA GLU A 177 -0.94 13.79 -24.21
C GLU A 177 -1.87 14.94 -23.79
N THR A 178 -2.40 14.86 -22.57
CA THR A 178 -3.32 15.88 -22.01
C THR A 178 -2.60 16.99 -21.23
N GLY A 179 -1.27 16.95 -21.13
CA GLY A 179 -0.47 17.98 -20.47
C GLY A 179 -0.49 17.92 -18.93
N PHE A 180 -0.92 16.80 -18.36
CA PHE A 180 -0.90 16.54 -16.91
C PHE A 180 0.37 15.81 -16.45
N ALA A 181 1.22 15.36 -17.37
CA ALA A 181 2.52 14.75 -17.08
C ALA A 181 3.60 15.24 -18.05
N ASN A 182 4.85 15.21 -17.59
CA ASN A 182 6.01 15.50 -18.42
C ASN A 182 6.26 14.34 -19.42
N LYS A 183 6.73 14.68 -20.62
CA LYS A 183 7.12 13.69 -21.65
C LYS A 183 8.37 12.91 -21.26
#